data_AF-A0A087N619-F1
#
_entry.id   AF-A0A087N619-F1
#
_cell.length_a   1.000
_cell.length_b   1.000
_cell.length_c   1.000
_cell.angle_alpha   90.00
_cell.angle_beta   90.00
_cell.angle_gamma   90.00
#
_symmetry.space_group_name_H-M   'P 1'
#
loop_
_entity.id
_entity.type
_entity.pdbx_description
1 polymer ?
#
loop_
_entity_poly.entity_id
_entity_poly.type
_entity_poly.pdbx_seq_one_letter_code
_entity_poly.pdbx_strand_id
1 'polypeptide(L)' 'MKPVINPELVMIRAQLPKQIADVALASPAKALDLIQHWGHGTKPLRDLSQMAHEYLAAAHESLEKLG' A
#
# COMPACT_ATOMS: atom_id res chain seq x y z
N MET A 1 21.70 -19.29 -15.17
CA MET A 1 21.18 -17.93 -15.47
C MET A 1 21.36 -17.06 -14.23
N LYS A 2 21.86 -15.82 -14.36
CA LYS A 2 21.85 -14.86 -13.24
C LYS A 2 20.39 -14.38 -13.03
N PRO A 3 19.87 -14.32 -11.79
CA PRO A 3 18.56 -13.75 -11.55
C PRO A 3 18.57 -12.27 -11.96
N VAL A 4 17.66 -11.89 -12.84
CA VAL A 4 17.43 -10.49 -13.18
C VAL A 4 16.63 -9.87 -12.04
N ILE A 5 17.24 -8.95 -11.31
CA ILE A 5 16.54 -8.17 -10.29
C ILE A 5 15.55 -7.26 -11.03
N ASN A 6 14.28 -7.32 -10.66
CA ASN A 6 13.28 -6.37 -11.15
C ASN A 6 13.34 -5.11 -10.27
N PRO A 7 13.88 -3.98 -10.77
CA PRO A 7 14.08 -2.77 -9.96
C PRO A 7 12.78 -2.15 -9.48
N GLU A 8 11.72 -2.27 -10.26
CA GLU A 8 10.40 -1.74 -9.89
C GLU A 8 9.84 -2.46 -8.67
N LEU A 9 9.92 -3.79 -8.64
CA LEU A 9 9.47 -4.57 -7.48
C LEU A 9 10.31 -4.29 -6.22
N VAL A 10 11.60 -3.99 -6.38
CA VAL A 10 12.45 -3.54 -5.27
C VAL A 10 11.96 -2.20 -4.72
N MET A 11 11.66 -1.25 -5.60
CA MET A 11 11.14 0.06 -5.20
C MET A 11 9.80 -0.05 -4.49
N ILE A 12 8.85 -0.82 -5.03
CA ILE A 12 7.55 -1.06 -4.41
C ILE A 12 7.74 -1.65 -3.01
N ARG A 13 8.59 -2.68 -2.88
CA ARG A 13 8.84 -3.32 -1.58
C ARG A 13 9.44 -2.37 -0.55
N ALA A 14 10.28 -1.43 -0.97
CA ALA A 14 10.87 -0.41 -0.11
C ALA A 14 9.85 0.67 0.32
N GLN A 15 8.90 1.00 -0.55
CA GLN A 15 7.91 2.06 -0.32
C GLN A 15 6.66 1.57 0.43
N LEU A 16 6.28 0.31 0.25
CA LEU A 16 5.04 -0.24 0.80
C LEU A 16 4.90 -0.06 2.33
N PRO A 17 5.94 -0.25 3.18
CA PRO A 17 5.84 0.03 4.62
C PRO A 17 5.42 1.47 4.93
N LYS A 18 5.98 2.43 4.20
CA LYS A 18 5.65 3.85 4.35
C LYS A 18 4.20 4.10 3.95
N GLN A 19 3.78 3.58 2.79
CA GLN A 19 2.40 3.72 2.32
C GLN A 19 1.39 3.13 3.32
N ILE A 20 1.70 1.97 3.91
CA ILE A 20 0.86 1.35 4.95
C ILE A 20 0.80 2.23 6.21
N ALA A 21 1.92 2.83 6.63
CA ALA A 21 1.93 3.76 7.76
C ALA A 21 1.08 5.00 7.49
N ASP A 22 1.18 5.57 6.29
CA ASP A 22 0.35 6.71 5.86
C ASP A 22 -1.15 6.32 5.84
N VAL A 23 -1.48 5.12 5.33
CA VAL A 23 -2.86 4.59 5.37
C VAL A 23 -3.31 4.38 6.81
N ALA A 24 -2.46 3.94 7.73
CA ALA A 24 -2.84 3.71 9.12
C ALA A 24 -3.24 5.00 9.84
N LEU A 25 -2.62 6.13 9.51
CA LEU A 25 -3.00 7.46 10.01
C LEU A 25 -4.38 7.88 9.51
N ALA A 26 -4.72 7.55 8.26
CA ALA A 26 -6.00 7.88 7.65
C ALA A 26 -7.13 6.90 8.02
N SER A 27 -6.82 5.60 8.09
CA SER A 27 -7.75 4.50 8.33
C SER A 27 -7.02 3.25 8.83
N PRO A 28 -7.01 3.00 10.16
CA PRO A 28 -6.37 1.82 10.75
C PRO A 28 -6.89 0.49 10.21
N ALA A 29 -8.19 0.39 9.91
CA ALA A 29 -8.81 -0.81 9.37
C ALA A 29 -8.27 -1.19 7.98
N LYS A 30 -8.10 -0.19 7.11
CA LYS A 30 -7.52 -0.38 5.76
C LYS A 30 -6.04 -0.73 5.81
N ALA A 31 -5.30 -0.18 6.78
CA ALA A 31 -3.91 -0.57 6.99
C ALA A 31 -3.79 -2.02 7.47
N LEU A 32 -4.68 -2.47 8.36
CA LEU A 32 -4.71 -3.87 8.80
C LEU A 32 -4.99 -4.82 7.62
N ASP A 33 -5.92 -4.48 6.74
CA ASP A 33 -6.21 -5.22 5.52
C ASP A 33 -4.97 -5.38 4.61
N LEU A 34 -4.24 -4.28 4.37
CA LEU A 34 -2.97 -4.32 3.62
C LEU A 34 -1.91 -5.21 4.29
N ILE A 35 -1.75 -5.10 5.60
CA ILE A 35 -0.79 -5.90 6.38
C ILE A 35 -1.15 -7.39 6.30
N GLN A 36 -2.42 -7.75 6.40
CA GLN A 36 -2.88 -9.13 6.28
C GLN A 36 -2.58 -9.68 4.88
N HIS A 37 -2.93 -8.94 3.82
CA HIS A 37 -2.63 -9.37 2.46
C HIS A 37 -1.14 -9.54 2.20
N TRP A 38 -0.32 -8.64 2.73
CA TRP A 38 1.13 -8.71 2.60
C TRP A 38 1.73 -9.86 3.41
N GLY A 39 1.38 -9.98 4.69
CA GLY A 39 1.90 -11.01 5.59
C GLY A 39 1.51 -12.43 5.18
N HIS A 40 0.30 -12.60 4.63
CA HIS A 40 -0.16 -13.88 4.10
C HIS A 40 0.23 -14.13 2.63
N GLY A 41 0.82 -13.14 1.95
CA GLY A 41 1.21 -13.25 0.55
C GLY A 41 0.04 -13.50 -0.41
N THR A 42 -1.16 -13.05 -0.06
CA THR A 42 -2.39 -13.30 -0.84
C THR A 42 -2.56 -12.31 -1.99
N LYS A 43 -1.76 -11.23 -2.02
CA LYS A 43 -1.72 -10.26 -3.13
C LYS A 43 -0.29 -9.98 -3.58
N PRO A 44 -0.06 -9.78 -4.90
CA PRO A 44 1.20 -9.27 -5.44
C PRO A 44 1.57 -7.90 -4.87
N LEU A 45 2.87 -7.58 -4.88
CA LEU A 45 3.37 -6.27 -4.41
C LEU A 45 2.77 -5.08 -5.17
N ARG A 46 2.57 -5.22 -6.49
CA ARG A 46 1.96 -4.16 -7.32
C ARG A 46 0.54 -3.85 -6.85
N ASP A 47 -0.27 -4.89 -6.64
CA ASP A 47 -1.65 -4.78 -6.17
C ASP A 47 -1.70 -4.14 -4.78
N LEU A 48 -0.80 -4.53 -3.87
CA LEU A 48 -0.70 -3.93 -2.53
C LEU A 48 -0.37 -2.43 -2.60
N SER A 49 0.55 -2.03 -3.48
CA SER A 49 0.89 -0.62 -3.66
C SER A 49 -0.26 0.18 -4.27
N GLN A 50 -0.98 -0.40 -5.23
CA GLN A 50 -2.18 0.20 -5.82
C GLN A 50 -3.30 0.38 -4.78
N MET A 51 -3.59 -0.65 -3.99
CA MET A 51 -4.58 -0.57 -2.91
C MET A 51 -4.24 0.53 -1.90
N ALA A 52 -2.97 0.63 -1.49
CA ALA A 52 -2.53 1.68 -0.58
C ALA A 52 -2.72 3.08 -1.18
N HIS A 53 -2.43 3.26 -2.47
CA HIS A 53 -2.68 4.51 -3.17
C HIS A 53 -4.18 4.88 -3.22
N GLU A 54 -5.04 3.93 -3.57
CA GLU A 54 -6.50 4.13 -3.61
C GLU A 54 -7.08 4.47 -2.24
N TYR A 55 -6.58 3.81 -1.18
CA TYR A 55 -7.00 4.08 0.19
C TYR A 55 -6.66 5.50 0.64
N LEU A 56 -5.47 5.99 0.29
CA LEU A 56 -5.06 7.37 0.57
C LEU A 56 -5.83 8.39 -0.26
N ALA A 57 -6.07 8.13 -1.54
CA ALA A 57 -6.85 9.01 -2.40
C ALA A 57 -8.28 9.20 -1.89
N ALA A 58 -8.94 8.10 -1.49
CA ALA A 58 -10.28 8.14 -0.92
C ALA A 58 -10.34 8.89 0.43
N ALA A 59 -9.27 8.81 1.23
CA ALA A 59 -9.17 9.55 2.49
C ALA A 59 -9.05 11.06 2.24
N HIS A 60 -8.25 11.46 1.25
CA HIS A 60 -8.11 12.87 0.85
C HIS A 60 -9.43 13.46 0.36
N GLU A 61 -10.14 12.76 -0.52
CA GLU A 61 -11.45 13.20 -1.01
C GLU A 61 -12.49 13.35 0.12
N SER A 62 -12.43 12.49 1.13
CA SER A 62 -13.33 12.57 2.29
C SER A 62 -13.06 13.79 3.16
N LEU A 63 -11.80 14.23 3.27
CA LEU A 63 -11.42 15.44 4.01
C LEU A 63 -11.87 16.71 3.28
N GLU A 64 -11.72 16.76 1.95
CA GLU A 64 -12.15 17.90 1.14
C GLU A 64 -13.68 18.14 1.17
N LYS A 65 -14.47 17.07 1.37
CA LYS A 65 -15.93 17.16 1.46
C LYS A 65 -16.45 17.63 2.82
N LEU A 66 -15.61 17.66 3.85
CA LEU A 66 -15.96 18.04 5.21
C LEU A 66 -15.48 19.45 5.61
N GLY A 67 -14.67 20.09 4.77
CA GLY A 67 -14.22 21.49 4.92
C GLY A 67 -15.10 22.46 4.15
#